data_AF-A0A536BXC9-F1
#
_entry.id   AF-A0A536BXC9-F1
#
_cell.length_a   1.000
_cell.length_b   1.000
_cell.length_c   1.000
_cell.angle_alpha   90.00
_cell.angle_beta   90.00
_cell.angle_gamma   90.00
#
_symmetry.space_group_name_H-M   'P 1'
#
loop_
_entity.id
_entity.type
_entity.pdbx_description
1 polymer ?
#
loop_
_entity_poly.entity_id
_entity_poly.type
_entity_poly.pdbx_seq_one_letter_code
_entity_poly.pdbx_strand_id
1 'polypeptide(L)' 'MSPTPVTFGLPTQPASYSWEATDEEVAARYGIPIGNIVRFDLNTSPSPPDLAARILAAGIFDAPLSEYPPSDYRRLVETA' A
#
# COMPACT_ATOMS: atom_id res chain seq x y z
N MET A 1 22.30 -15.02 -18.50
CA MET A 1 22.38 -14.08 -17.37
C MET A 1 22.50 -12.67 -17.96
N SER A 2 21.41 -11.91 -18.01
CA SER A 2 21.46 -10.51 -18.44
C SER A 2 21.75 -9.66 -17.21
N PRO A 3 22.73 -8.75 -17.21
CA PRO A 3 22.99 -7.90 -16.06
C PRO A 3 21.79 -6.97 -15.88
N THR A 4 21.24 -6.92 -14.66
CA THR A 4 20.27 -5.89 -14.29
C THR A 4 20.91 -4.52 -14.56
N PRO A 5 20.30 -3.65 -15.38
CA PRO A 5 20.85 -2.33 -15.62
C PRO A 5 20.65 -1.51 -14.34
N VAL A 6 21.69 -1.39 -13.53
CA VAL A 6 21.76 -0.38 -12.49
C VAL A 6 22.13 0.93 -13.19
N THR A 7 21.15 1.81 -13.36
CA THR A 7 21.40 3.18 -13.79
C THR A 7 22.05 3.92 -12.60
N PHE A 8 23.37 4.10 -12.66
CA PHE A 8 24.06 4.98 -11.72
C PHE A 8 23.71 6.43 -12.03
N GLY A 9 22.89 7.06 -11.18
CA GLY A 9 22.69 8.51 -11.20
C GLY A 9 23.93 9.24 -10.66
N LEU A 10 24.19 10.46 -11.15
CA LEU A 10 25.23 11.31 -10.58
C LEU A 10 24.87 11.64 -9.11
N PRO A 11 25.84 11.70 -8.17
CA PRO A 11 25.56 12.01 -6.76
C PRO A 11 24.86 13.37 -6.54
N THR A 12 24.91 14.24 -7.54
CA THR A 12 24.34 15.58 -7.56
C THR A 12 22.94 15.64 -8.18
N GLN A 13 22.46 14.54 -8.77
CA GLN A 13 21.13 14.46 -9.36
C GLN A 13 20.13 14.03 -8.27
N PRO A 14 18.94 14.66 -8.19
CA PRO A 14 17.87 14.17 -7.32
C PRO A 14 17.58 12.70 -7.66
N ALA A 15 17.37 11.88 -6.63
CA ALA A 15 16.92 10.51 -6.84
C ALA A 15 15.63 10.54 -7.68
N SER A 16 15.59 9.73 -8.75
CA SER A 16 14.36 9.53 -9.50
C SER A 16 13.36 8.81 -8.60
N TYR A 17 12.16 9.35 -8.45
CA TYR A 17 11.09 8.64 -7.76
C TYR A 17 10.69 7.40 -8.57
N SER A 18 10.77 6.23 -7.93
CA SER A 18 10.20 4.99 -8.43
C SER A 18 9.14 4.51 -7.45
N TRP A 19 8.02 4.03 -7.95
CA TRP A 19 7.07 3.31 -7.12
C TRP A 19 7.73 2.06 -6.53
N GLU A 20 7.32 1.73 -5.31
CA GLU A 20 7.63 0.46 -4.68
C GLU A 20 7.17 -0.69 -5.58
N ALA A 21 7.97 -1.77 -5.67
CA ALA A 21 7.58 -2.92 -6.47
C ALA A 21 6.32 -3.59 -5.91
N THR A 22 5.42 -4.04 -6.77
CA THR A 22 4.26 -4.84 -6.35
C THR A 22 4.64 -6.29 -6.06
N ASP A 23 3.78 -7.03 -5.38
CA ASP A 23 4.01 -8.46 -5.13
C ASP A 23 4.06 -9.25 -6.46
N GLU A 24 3.29 -8.85 -7.47
CA GLU A 24 3.35 -9.41 -8.83
C GLU A 24 4.70 -9.17 -9.49
N GLU A 25 5.25 -7.95 -9.38
CA GLU A 25 6.56 -7.60 -9.95
C GLU A 25 7.69 -8.36 -9.26
N VAL A 26 7.61 -8.54 -7.94
CA VAL A 26 8.56 -9.36 -7.17
C VAL A 26 8.43 -10.84 -7.56
N ALA A 27 7.20 -11.37 -7.62
CA ALA A 27 6.93 -12.74 -8.03
C ALA A 27 7.48 -13.04 -9.44
N ALA A 28 7.25 -12.15 -10.40
CA ALA A 28 7.76 -12.28 -11.76
C ALA A 28 9.29 -12.19 -11.83
N ARG A 29 9.90 -11.29 -11.05
CA ARG A 29 11.36 -11.11 -11.00
C ARG A 29 12.10 -12.34 -10.47
N TYR A 30 11.52 -13.02 -9.48
CA TYR A 30 12.18 -14.14 -8.78
C TYR A 30 11.62 -15.52 -9.15
N GLY A 31 10.55 -15.59 -9.96
CA GLY A 31 9.95 -16.85 -10.39
C GLY A 31 9.27 -17.62 -9.26
N ILE A 32 8.72 -16.92 -8.27
CA ILE A 32 8.05 -17.52 -7.11
C ILE A 32 6.54 -17.25 -7.14
N PRO A 33 5.69 -18.16 -6.60
CA PRO A 33 4.26 -17.91 -6.51
C PRO A 33 3.95 -16.67 -5.67
N ILE A 34 3.00 -15.84 -6.12
CA ILE A 34 2.63 -14.60 -5.43
C ILE A 34 2.18 -14.84 -3.97
N GLY A 35 1.46 -15.93 -3.71
CA GLY A 35 1.03 -16.28 -2.35
C GLY A 35 2.16 -16.63 -1.37
N ASN A 36 3.40 -16.76 -1.87
CA ASN A 36 4.58 -17.00 -1.04
C ASN A 36 5.37 -15.71 -0.75
N ILE A 37 4.92 -14.56 -1.25
CA ILE A 37 5.54 -13.27 -0.96
C ILE A 37 5.16 -12.84 0.45
N VAL A 38 6.16 -12.54 1.28
CA VAL A 38 5.99 -11.95 2.61
C VAL A 38 6.85 -10.69 2.69
N ARG A 39 6.23 -9.54 2.95
CA ARG A 39 6.86 -8.22 2.95
C ARG A 39 7.16 -7.71 4.36
N PHE A 40 8.41 -7.35 4.60
CA PHE A 40 8.89 -6.79 5.87
C PHE A 40 9.33 -5.32 5.75
N ASP A 41 9.08 -4.70 4.60
CA ASP A 41 9.56 -3.38 4.20
C ASP A 41 8.47 -2.28 4.25
N LEU A 42 7.19 -2.65 4.39
CA LEU A 42 6.06 -1.71 4.35
C LEU A 42 5.53 -1.27 5.71
N ASN A 43 6.11 -1.72 6.83
CA ASN A 43 5.63 -1.47 8.20
C ASN A 43 4.11 -1.73 8.40
N THR A 44 3.51 -2.54 7.54
CA THR A 44 2.08 -2.86 7.58
C THR A 44 1.85 -3.87 8.69
N SER A 45 0.80 -3.69 9.48
CA SER A 45 0.44 -4.64 10.53
C SER A 45 0.33 -6.05 9.92
N PRO A 46 1.03 -7.06 10.48
CA PRO A 46 0.95 -8.44 9.97
C PRO A 46 -0.41 -9.08 10.30
N SER A 47 -1.18 -8.49 11.21
CA SER A 47 -2.55 -8.89 11.53
C SER A 47 -3.51 -7.84 10.98
N PRO A 48 -4.28 -8.14 9.91
CA PRO A 48 -5.27 -7.21 9.39
C PRO A 48 -6.33 -6.93 10.47
N PRO A 49 -6.71 -5.67 10.69
CA PRO A 49 -7.69 -5.32 11.71
C PRO A 49 -9.08 -5.83 11.30
N ASP A 50 -9.64 -6.77 12.07
CA ASP A 50 -10.96 -7.36 11.82
C ASP A 50 -12.07 -6.30 11.69
N LEU A 51 -11.94 -5.19 12.44
CA LEU A 51 -12.87 -4.07 12.37
C LEU A 51 -13.01 -3.50 10.94
N ALA A 52 -11.89 -3.33 10.22
CA ALA A 52 -11.92 -2.77 8.88
C ALA A 52 -12.64 -3.70 7.89
N ALA A 53 -12.37 -5.01 7.98
CA ALA A 53 -13.04 -6.01 7.15
C ALA A 53 -14.56 -6.01 7.38
N ARG A 54 -15.00 -5.95 8.64
CA ARG A 54 -16.44 -5.90 8.98
C ARG A 54 -17.12 -4.63 8.47
N ILE A 55 -16.50 -3.46 8.63
CA ILE A 55 -17.07 -2.19 8.17
C ILE A 55 -17.23 -2.19 6.63
N LEU A 56 -16.19 -2.61 5.91
CA LEU A 56 -16.24 -2.70 4.45
C LEU A 56 -17.30 -3.71 3.97
N ALA A 57 -17.38 -4.89 4.61
CA ALA A 57 -18.37 -5.90 4.28
C ALA A 57 -19.81 -5.46 4.56
N ALA A 58 -20.03 -4.61 5.56
CA ALA A 58 -21.36 -4.05 5.84
C ALA A 58 -21.84 -3.11 4.73
N GLY A 59 -20.92 -2.47 3.98
CA GLY A 59 -21.25 -1.57 2.88
C GLY A 59 -21.99 -0.30 3.33
N ILE A 60 -21.87 0.06 4.60
CA ILE A 60 -22.51 1.24 5.20
C ILE A 60 -21.48 2.35 5.25
N PHE A 61 -21.71 3.40 4.49
CA PHE A 61 -20.85 4.58 4.43
C PHE A 61 -21.63 5.83 4.87
N ASP A 62 -20.97 6.72 5.60
CA ASP A 62 -21.58 7.97 6.10
C ASP A 62 -21.93 8.95 4.97
N ALA A 63 -21.20 8.91 3.86
CA ALA A 63 -21.46 9.67 2.64
C ALA A 63 -21.41 8.72 1.44
N PRO A 64 -22.09 9.05 0.32
CA PRO A 64 -21.90 8.33 -0.93
C PRO A 64 -20.42 8.25 -1.31
N LEU A 65 -19.99 7.13 -1.92
CA LEU A 65 -18.60 6.93 -2.35
C LEU A 65 -18.07 8.04 -3.28
N SER A 66 -18.98 8.70 -4.01
CA SER A 66 -18.68 9.81 -4.91
C SER A 66 -18.66 11.19 -4.23
N GLU A 67 -18.85 11.25 -2.91
CA GLU A 67 -18.94 12.48 -2.14
C GLU A 67 -17.87 12.51 -1.04
N TYR A 68 -17.38 13.72 -0.74
CA TYR A 68 -16.46 13.91 0.37
C TYR A 68 -17.20 13.77 1.71
N PRO A 69 -16.62 13.12 2.72
CA PRO A 69 -17.16 13.11 4.07
C PRO A 69 -17.12 14.52 4.70
N PRO A 70 -17.83 14.75 5.81
CA PRO A 70 -17.72 15.98 6.59
C PRO A 70 -16.26 16.30 6.93
N SER A 71 -15.80 17.49 6.55
CA SER A 71 -14.40 17.91 6.69
C SER A 71 -13.99 18.30 8.10
N ASP A 72 -14.93 18.35 9.04
CA ASP A 72 -14.68 18.74 10.43
C ASP A 72 -14.13 17.61 11.31
N TYR A 73 -14.20 16.35 10.82
CA TYR A 73 -13.79 15.14 11.52
C TYR A 73 -14.36 15.01 12.95
N ARG A 74 -15.47 15.70 13.27
CA ARG A 74 -15.98 15.79 14.65
C ARG A 74 -16.27 14.44 15.27
N ARG A 75 -16.91 13.55 14.50
CA ARG A 75 -17.25 12.20 14.95
C ARG A 75 -16.02 11.39 15.36
N LEU A 76 -14.91 11.54 14.64
CA LEU A 76 -13.66 10.85 14.97
C LEU A 76 -13.07 11.40 16.28
N VAL A 77 -13.02 12.73 16.40
CA VAL A 77 -12.47 13.42 17.58
C VAL A 77 -13.26 13.10 18.84
N GLU A 78 -14.59 13.09 18.76
CA GLU A 78 -15.48 12.83 19.90
C GLU A 78 -15.42 11.36 20.38
N THR A 79 -14.86 10.44 19.58
CA THR A 79 -14.73 9.00 19.92
C THR A 79 -13.34 8.58 20.38
N ALA A 80 -12.36 9.49 20.34
CA ALA A 80 -10.97 9.25 20.76
C ALA A 80 -10.81 9.41 22.29
#